data_AF-A0A932IS83-F1
#
_entry.id   AF-A0A932IS83-F1
#
_cell.length_a   1.000
_cell.length_b   1.000
_cell.length_c   1.000
_cell.angle_alpha   90.00
_cell.angle_beta   90.00
_cell.angle_gamma   90.00
#
_symmetry.space_group_name_H-M   'P 1'
#
loop_
_entity.id
_entity.type
_entity.pdbx_description
1 polymer ?
#
loop_
_entity_poly.entity_id
_entity_poly.type
_entity_poly.pdbx_seq_one_letter_code
_entity_poly.pdbx_strand_id
1 'polypeptide(L)'
;MATAVRAQWPILAVGLIFVAAFGLVAASYWRRGALLIGIGVAVAAALRLLLSEDRAGLLAVRSRIADFVTMAGVSAVVMFIAGTIDPLGTS
;
A
#
# COMPACT_ATOMS: atom_id res chain seq x y z
N MET A 1 -0.31 21.03 15.41
CA MET A 1 -0.70 19.66 15.02
C MET A 1 -1.41 19.60 13.66
N ALA A 2 -2.44 20.42 13.37
CA ALA A 2 -3.19 20.36 12.11
C ALA A 2 -2.35 20.51 10.82
N THR A 3 -1.26 21.27 10.86
CA THR A 3 -0.35 21.47 9.73
C THR A 3 0.43 20.20 9.35
N ALA A 4 0.84 19.40 10.35
CA ALA A 4 1.55 18.15 10.13
C ALA A 4 0.66 17.08 9.50
N VAL A 5 -0.60 17.01 9.93
CA VAL A 5 -1.62 16.12 9.34
C VAL A 5 -1.86 16.45 7.87
N ARG A 6 -1.98 17.73 7.53
CA ARG A 6 -2.13 18.19 6.14
C ARG A 6 -0.90 17.89 5.28
N ALA A 7 0.31 17.98 5.83
CA ALA A 7 1.55 17.70 5.10
C ALA A 7 1.77 16.18 4.88
N GLN A 8 1.28 15.33 5.79
CA GLN A 8 1.50 13.88 5.77
C GLN A 8 0.28 13.08 5.30
N TRP A 9 -0.69 13.73 4.65
CA TRP A 9 -1.91 13.10 4.15
C TRP A 9 -1.66 11.80 3.33
N PRO A 10 -0.61 11.66 2.49
CA PRO A 10 -0.39 10.42 1.73
C PRO A 10 -0.05 9.24 2.64
N ILE A 11 0.79 9.50 3.66
CA ILE A 11 1.20 8.48 4.65
C ILE A 11 0.01 8.10 5.52
N LEU A 12 -0.80 9.07 5.94
CA LEU A 12 -1.99 8.81 6.74
C LEU A 12 -3.04 8.02 5.96
N ALA A 13 -3.24 8.33 4.68
CA ALA A 13 -4.18 7.61 3.83
C ALA A 13 -3.77 6.13 3.68
N VAL A 14 -2.50 5.86 3.34
CA VAL A 14 -1.98 4.49 3.24
C VAL A 14 -2.04 3.79 4.61
N GLY A 15 -1.63 4.47 5.68
CA GLY A 15 -1.67 3.94 7.04
C GLY A 15 -3.09 3.52 7.46
N LEU A 16 -4.11 4.32 7.13
CA LEU A 16 -5.51 3.98 7.42
C LEU A 16 -5.96 2.71 6.68
N ILE A 17 -5.54 2.52 5.43
CA ILE A 17 -5.80 1.29 4.68
C ILE A 17 -5.18 0.08 5.38
N PHE A 18 -3.94 0.19 5.85
CA PHE A 18 -3.27 -0.87 6.59
C PHE A 18 -3.94 -1.17 7.94
N VAL A 19 -4.37 -0.14 8.68
CA VAL A 19 -5.12 -0.32 9.93
C VAL A 19 -6.41 -1.11 9.68
N ALA A 20 -7.17 -0.75 8.65
CA ALA A 20 -8.37 -1.49 8.26
C ALA A 20 -8.05 -2.93 7.84
N ALA A 21 -6.97 -3.14 7.07
CA ALA A 21 -6.54 -4.45 6.63
C ALA A 21 -6.15 -5.36 7.80
N PHE A 22 -5.37 -4.84 8.75
CA PHE A 22 -5.02 -5.58 9.97
C PHE A 22 -6.24 -5.84 10.87
N GLY A 23 -7.21 -4.92 10.91
CA GLY A 23 -8.50 -5.16 11.56
C GLY A 23 -9.25 -6.36 10.96
N LEU A 24 -9.28 -6.47 9.63
CA LEU A 24 -9.87 -7.63 8.95
C LEU A 24 -9.11 -8.93 9.25
N VAL A 25 -7.77 -8.89 9.22
CA VAL A 25 -6.94 -10.05 9.58
C VAL A 25 -7.19 -10.48 11.03
N ALA A 26 -7.23 -9.53 11.97
CA ALA A 26 -7.48 -9.79 13.38
C ALA A 26 -8.90 -10.35 13.63
N ALA A 27 -9.86 -9.98 12.80
CA ALA A 27 -11.22 -10.54 12.78
C ALA A 27 -11.34 -11.82 11.93
N SER A 28 -10.23 -12.49 11.62
CA SER A 28 -10.15 -13.75 10.86
C SER A 28 -10.65 -13.68 9.40
N TYR A 29 -10.82 -12.48 8.84
CA TYR A 29 -11.11 -12.29 7.41
C TYR A 29 -9.82 -12.28 6.57
N TRP A 30 -9.07 -13.39 6.62
CA TRP A 30 -7.72 -13.53 6.03
C TRP A 30 -7.65 -13.09 4.56
N ARG A 31 -8.58 -13.56 3.71
CA ARG A 31 -8.63 -13.21 2.29
C ARG A 31 -8.84 -11.72 2.06
N ARG A 32 -9.82 -11.11 2.75
CA ARG A 32 -10.15 -9.69 2.59
C ARG A 32 -9.04 -8.80 3.16
N GLY A 33 -8.48 -9.18 4.30
CA GLY A 33 -7.34 -8.49 4.91
C GLY A 33 -6.12 -8.49 4.00
N ALA A 34 -5.74 -9.65 3.45
CA ALA A 34 -4.62 -9.76 2.51
C ALA A 34 -4.86 -8.96 1.21
N LEU A 35 -6.08 -9.02 0.66
CA LEU A 35 -6.45 -8.18 -0.50
C LEU A 35 -6.28 -6.69 -0.18
N LEU A 36 -6.73 -6.25 1.00
CA LEU A 36 -6.66 -4.85 1.39
C LEU A 36 -5.23 -4.38 1.67
N ILE A 37 -4.34 -5.26 2.14
CA ILE A 37 -2.89 -5.01 2.18
C ILE A 37 -2.36 -4.73 0.78
N GLY A 38 -2.68 -5.59 -0.20
CA GLY A 38 -2.29 -5.40 -1.59
C GLY A 38 -2.77 -4.07 -2.15
N ILE A 39 -4.04 -3.72 -1.92
CA ILE A 39 -4.62 -2.43 -2.31
C ILE A 39 -3.86 -1.26 -1.65
N GLY A 40 -3.52 -1.35 -0.37
CA GLY A 40 -2.74 -0.33 0.34
C GLY A 40 -1.37 -0.07 -0.30
N VAL A 41 -0.69 -1.14 -0.71
CA VAL A 41 0.58 -1.04 -1.44
C VAL A 41 0.38 -0.44 -2.84
N ALA A 42 -0.68 -0.82 -3.57
CA ALA A 42 -1.02 -0.22 -4.88
C ALA A 42 -1.27 1.28 -4.77
N VAL A 43 -2.00 1.71 -3.73
CA VAL A 43 -2.25 3.13 -3.45
C VAL A 43 -0.93 3.85 -3.15
N ALA A 44 -0.04 3.26 -2.35
CA ALA A 44 1.29 3.83 -2.11
C ALA A 44 2.09 3.99 -3.41
N ALA A 45 2.06 2.99 -4.30
CA ALA A 45 2.71 3.04 -5.61
C ALA A 45 2.14 4.17 -6.49
N ALA A 46 0.81 4.32 -6.53
CA ALA A 46 0.16 5.39 -7.28
C ALA A 46 0.53 6.78 -6.74
N LEU A 47 0.50 6.96 -5.41
CA LEU A 47 0.92 8.19 -4.75
C LEU A 47 2.38 8.52 -5.07
N ARG A 48 3.24 7.49 -5.20
CA ARG A 48 4.66 7.67 -5.57
C ARG A 48 4.84 8.27 -6.94
N LEU A 49 3.95 7.97 -7.88
CA LEU A 49 3.96 8.57 -9.23
C LEU A 49 3.38 9.98 -9.24
N LEU A 50 2.39 10.25 -8.39
CA LEU A 50 1.68 11.54 -8.30
C LEU A 50 2.47 12.63 -7.56
N LEU A 51 3.35 12.25 -6.62
CA LEU A 51 4.14 13.19 -5.82
C LEU A 51 5.45 13.60 -6.52
N SER A 52 5.74 14.90 -6.60
CA SER A 52 6.94 15.45 -7.24
C SER A 52 8.23 15.09 -6.51
N GLU A 53 9.32 14.87 -7.26
CA GLU A 53 10.62 14.37 -6.77
C GLU A 53 11.71 15.44 -6.88
N ASP A 54 11.36 16.72 -6.73
CA ASP A 54 12.14 17.89 -7.17
C ASP A 54 13.56 18.03 -6.60
N ARG A 55 14.14 17.02 -5.93
CA ARG A 55 15.48 17.01 -5.33
C ARG A 55 16.23 15.68 -5.43
N ALA A 56 15.99 14.87 -6.45
CA ALA A 56 16.74 13.61 -6.63
C ALA A 56 18.15 13.83 -7.21
N GLY A 57 19.02 14.54 -6.48
CA GLY A 57 20.44 14.74 -6.83
C GLY A 57 21.22 13.42 -6.78
N LEU A 58 21.84 13.09 -5.63
CA LEU A 58 22.67 11.88 -5.47
C LEU A 58 21.87 10.56 -5.36
N LEU A 59 20.53 10.61 -5.33
CA LEU A 59 19.64 9.44 -5.22
C LEU A 59 19.15 8.90 -6.57
N ALA A 60 19.71 9.36 -7.69
CA ALA A 60 19.32 8.92 -9.05
C ALA A 60 19.37 7.38 -9.25
N VAL A 61 20.15 6.66 -8.43
CA VAL A 61 20.22 5.18 -8.44
C VAL A 61 18.90 4.53 -8.03
N ARG A 62 18.17 5.13 -7.08
CA ARG A 62 16.83 4.67 -6.67
C ARG A 62 15.78 5.55 -7.34
N SER A 63 15.62 5.35 -8.64
CA SER A 63 14.66 6.08 -9.47
C SER A 63 13.22 5.89 -8.97
N ARG A 64 12.36 6.90 -9.19
CA ARG A 64 10.90 6.80 -8.98
C ARG A 64 10.31 5.51 -9.53
N ILE A 65 10.78 5.17 -10.72
CA ILE A 65 10.30 4.04 -11.51
C ILE A 65 10.68 2.74 -10.82
N ALA A 66 11.92 2.60 -10.32
CA ALA A 66 12.32 1.42 -9.57
C ALA A 66 11.43 1.22 -8.32
N ASP A 67 11.20 2.28 -7.56
CA ASP A 67 10.33 2.24 -6.37
C ASP A 67 8.88 1.87 -6.73
N PHE A 68 8.32 2.49 -7.76
CA PHE A 68 7.00 2.16 -8.29
C PHE A 68 6.91 0.71 -8.75
N VAL A 69 7.88 0.21 -9.51
CA VAL A 69 7.91 -1.18 -10.02
C VAL A 69 8.01 -2.16 -8.86
N THR A 70 8.84 -1.88 -7.85
CA THR A 70 8.91 -2.71 -6.64
C THR A 70 7.58 -2.74 -5.89
N MET A 71 6.98 -1.58 -5.64
CA MET A 71 5.69 -1.51 -4.94
C MET A 71 4.57 -2.19 -5.75
N ALA A 72 4.50 -1.95 -7.06
CA ALA A 72 3.53 -2.59 -7.95
C ALA A 72 3.72 -4.11 -8.00
N GLY A 73 4.96 -4.58 -8.05
CA GLY A 73 5.29 -6.01 -7.99
C GLY A 73 4.85 -6.65 -6.67
N VAL A 74 5.17 -6.03 -5.53
CA VAL A 74 4.72 -6.48 -4.21
C VAL A 74 3.19 -6.50 -4.14
N SER A 75 2.52 -5.43 -4.59
CA SER A 75 1.06 -5.37 -4.65
C SER A 75 0.48 -6.52 -5.47
N ALA A 76 1.02 -6.78 -6.66
CA ALA A 76 0.56 -7.85 -7.53
C ALA A 76 0.73 -9.23 -6.88
N VAL A 77 1.88 -9.49 -6.26
CA VAL A 77 2.15 -10.75 -5.55
C VAL A 77 1.19 -10.93 -4.37
N VAL A 78 0.98 -9.89 -3.56
CA VAL A 78 0.06 -9.95 -2.41
C VAL A 78 -1.37 -10.19 -2.87
N MET A 79 -1.84 -9.48 -3.90
CA MET A 79 -3.18 -9.67 -4.45
C MET A 79 -3.36 -11.06 -5.05
N PHE A 80 -2.33 -11.58 -5.72
CA PHE A 80 -2.32 -12.95 -6.25
C PHE A 80 -2.47 -13.97 -5.12
N ILE A 81 -1.61 -13.89 -4.08
CA ILE A 81 -1.68 -14.77 -2.90
C ILE A 81 -3.03 -14.65 -2.21
N ALA A 82 -3.55 -13.44 -2.04
CA ALA A 82 -4.86 -13.26 -1.44
C ALA A 82 -5.97 -13.91 -2.29
N GLY A 83 -5.82 -13.90 -3.62
CA GLY A 83 -6.69 -14.62 -4.55
C GLY A 83 -6.65 -16.14 -4.39
N THR A 84 -5.55 -16.71 -3.89
CA THR A 84 -5.42 -18.16 -3.63
C THR A 84 -5.94 -18.60 -2.26
N ILE A 85 -6.32 -17.68 -1.38
CA ILE A 85 -6.85 -18.01 -0.05
C ILE A 85 -8.33 -18.37 -0.18
N ASP A 86 -8.71 -19.58 0.24
CA ASP A 86 -10.10 -19.95 0.36
C ASP A 86 -10.82 -19.14 1.45
N PRO A 87 -12.04 -18.61 1.18
CA PRO A 87 -12.83 -18.01 2.22
C PRO A 87 -13.26 -19.11 3.21
N LEU A 88 -12.85 -18.98 4.48
CA LEU A 88 -13.13 -19.92 5.58
C LEU A 88 -14.62 -19.95 6.00
N GLY A 89 -15.55 -19.89 5.05
CA GLY A 89 -17.00 -19.76 5.30
C GLY A 89 -17.47 -18.33 5.59
N THR A 90 -16.55 -17.35 5.60
CA THR A 90 -16.87 -15.93 5.77
C THR A 90 -17.18 -15.30 4.41
N SER A 91 -18.44 -15.36 3.98
CA SER A 91 -18.95 -14.66 2.78
C SER A 91 -19.47 -13.27 3.08
#